data_AF-A0A6N7FW68-F1
#
_entry.id   AF-A0A6N7FW68-F1
#
_cell.length_a   1.000
_cell.length_b   1.000
_cell.length_c   1.000
_cell.angle_alpha   90.00
_cell.angle_beta   90.00
_cell.angle_gamma   90.00
#
_symmetry.space_group_name_H-M   'P 1'
#
loop_
_entity.id
_entity.type
_entity.pdbx_description
1 polymer ?
#
loop_
_entity_poly.entity_id
_entity_poly.type
_entity_poly.pdbx_seq_one_letter_code
_entity_poly.pdbx_strand_id
1 'polypeptide(L)'
;MASAVDTLDANSVALSEAIGSVYGDEAGQQFLELWRNHIGFFVEYTLGGATGDVAMQDAAAQKLDDYRADFGAFVDSATGGELPADAVAENLQVHVDTLIEAIDAVLAGSPDVFPKLREAA
;
A
#
# COMPACT_ATOMS: atom_id res chain seq x y z
N MET A 1 -17.58 -17.93 -7.33
CA MET A 1 -16.13 -17.72 -7.11
C MET A 1 -15.97 -16.29 -6.61
N ALA A 2 -15.23 -16.07 -5.54
CA ALA A 2 -14.91 -14.70 -5.10
C ALA A 2 -14.02 -14.02 -6.16
N SER A 3 -14.22 -12.74 -6.42
CA SER A 3 -13.30 -11.97 -7.27
C SER A 3 -11.96 -11.74 -6.55
N ALA A 4 -10.95 -11.30 -7.29
CA ALA A 4 -9.67 -10.89 -6.70
C ALA A 4 -9.86 -9.74 -5.68
N VAL A 5 -10.79 -8.82 -5.95
CA VAL A 5 -11.12 -7.70 -5.06
C VAL A 5 -11.76 -8.20 -3.77
N ASP A 6 -12.73 -9.11 -3.85
CA ASP A 6 -13.39 -9.67 -2.66
C ASP A 6 -12.40 -10.44 -1.78
N THR A 7 -11.46 -11.16 -2.41
CA THR A 7 -10.42 -11.92 -1.70
C THR A 7 -9.42 -10.99 -1.03
N LEU A 8 -9.01 -9.91 -1.73
CA LEU A 8 -8.12 -8.90 -1.18
C LEU A 8 -8.75 -8.17 0.02
N ASP A 9 -10.03 -7.82 -0.06
CA ASP A 9 -10.72 -7.17 1.05
C ASP A 9 -10.90 -8.11 2.24
N ALA A 10 -11.27 -9.37 2.01
CA ALA A 10 -11.36 -10.37 3.07
C ALA A 10 -10.01 -10.56 3.79
N ASN A 11 -8.90 -10.58 3.05
CA ASN A 11 -7.56 -10.64 3.64
C ASN A 11 -7.23 -9.35 4.42
N SER A 12 -7.65 -8.19 3.93
CA SER A 12 -7.44 -6.90 4.59
C SER A 12 -8.17 -6.85 5.94
N VAL A 13 -9.42 -7.34 5.98
CA VAL A 13 -10.19 -7.48 7.23
C VAL A 13 -9.51 -8.45 8.19
N ALA A 14 -9.06 -9.62 7.71
CA ALA A 14 -8.38 -10.59 8.56
C ALA A 14 -7.06 -10.04 9.16
N LEU A 15 -6.30 -9.25 8.40
CA LEU A 15 -5.11 -8.57 8.91
C LEU A 15 -5.46 -7.51 9.96
N SER A 16 -6.51 -6.72 9.72
CA SER A 16 -7.03 -5.75 10.70
C SER A 16 -7.44 -6.40 12.01
N GLU A 17 -8.14 -7.53 11.96
CA GLU A 17 -8.52 -8.31 13.14
C GLU A 17 -7.28 -8.82 13.89
N ALA A 18 -6.25 -9.29 13.17
CA ALA A 18 -5.01 -9.73 13.79
C ALA A 18 -4.26 -8.58 14.49
N ILE A 19 -4.16 -7.41 13.85
CA ILE A 19 -3.59 -6.20 14.46
C ILE A 19 -4.40 -5.79 15.69
N GLY A 20 -5.72 -5.74 15.57
CA GLY A 20 -6.62 -5.38 16.68
C GLY A 20 -6.50 -6.31 17.88
N SER A 21 -6.27 -7.62 17.65
CA SER A 21 -6.08 -8.60 18.72
C SER A 21 -4.85 -8.36 19.60
N VAL A 22 -3.86 -7.61 19.10
CA VAL A 22 -2.60 -7.31 19.80
C VAL A 22 -2.59 -5.87 20.31
N TYR A 23 -3.05 -4.92 19.49
CA TYR A 23 -2.88 -3.48 19.74
C TYR A 23 -4.18 -2.74 20.08
N GLY A 24 -5.31 -3.44 20.15
CA GLY A 24 -6.64 -2.90 20.47
C GLY A 24 -7.50 -2.62 19.25
N ASP A 25 -8.82 -2.59 19.45
CA ASP A 25 -9.82 -2.47 18.37
C ASP A 25 -9.65 -1.19 17.55
N GLU A 26 -9.30 -0.07 18.19
CA GLU A 26 -9.03 1.20 17.52
C GLU A 26 -7.83 1.09 16.57
N ALA A 27 -6.76 0.40 16.98
CA ALA A 27 -5.59 0.18 16.13
C ALA A 27 -5.91 -0.72 14.94
N GLY A 28 -6.74 -1.75 15.13
CA GLY A 28 -7.24 -2.58 14.03
C GLY A 28 -8.04 -1.78 13.00
N GLN A 29 -8.92 -0.87 13.47
CA GLN A 29 -9.71 0.00 12.57
C GLN A 29 -8.84 0.99 11.81
N GLN A 30 -7.91 1.66 12.50
CA GLN A 30 -6.97 2.58 11.88
C GLN A 30 -6.08 1.88 10.85
N PHE A 31 -5.57 0.68 11.17
CA PHE A 31 -4.83 -0.15 10.23
C PHE A 31 -5.66 -0.44 8.98
N LEU A 32 -6.93 -0.84 9.13
CA LEU A 32 -7.78 -1.20 7.99
C LEU A 32 -8.02 -0.02 7.05
N GLU A 33 -8.21 1.17 7.61
CA GLU A 33 -8.37 2.40 6.83
C GLU A 33 -7.10 2.72 6.03
N LEU A 34 -5.95 2.79 6.71
CA LEU A 34 -4.66 3.02 6.06
C LEU A 34 -4.36 1.94 5.00
N TRP A 35 -4.62 0.68 5.33
CA TRP A 35 -4.40 -0.46 4.44
C TRP A 35 -5.29 -0.39 3.19
N ARG A 36 -6.57 -0.04 3.31
CA ARG A 36 -7.43 0.09 2.12
C ARG A 36 -7.06 1.33 1.29
N ASN A 37 -6.65 2.41 1.93
CA ASN A 37 -6.25 3.64 1.25
C ASN A 37 -5.04 3.41 0.34
N HIS A 38 -3.96 2.76 0.82
CA HIS A 38 -2.79 2.53 -0.04
C HIS A 38 -3.09 1.62 -1.23
N ILE A 39 -3.94 0.60 -1.07
CA ILE A 39 -4.43 -0.23 -2.19
C ILE A 39 -5.14 0.66 -3.22
N GLY A 40 -6.03 1.54 -2.75
CA GLY A 40 -6.73 2.50 -3.58
C GLY A 40 -5.78 3.42 -4.36
N PHE A 41 -4.70 3.90 -3.74
CA PHE A 41 -3.73 4.78 -4.38
C PHE A 41 -2.96 4.06 -5.50
N PHE A 42 -2.57 2.79 -5.33
CA PHE A 42 -2.00 2.01 -6.43
C PHE A 42 -3.00 1.79 -7.59
N VAL A 43 -4.29 1.61 -7.28
CA VAL A 43 -5.35 1.54 -8.30
C VAL A 43 -5.47 2.86 -9.06
N GLU A 44 -5.47 4.00 -8.36
CA GLU A 44 -5.50 5.33 -8.97
C GLU A 44 -4.27 5.57 -9.86
N TYR A 45 -3.07 5.21 -9.39
CA TYR A 45 -1.83 5.31 -10.16
C TYR A 45 -1.91 4.49 -11.45
N THR A 46 -2.35 3.23 -11.33
CA THR A 46 -2.53 2.32 -12.47
C THR A 46 -3.55 2.86 -13.46
N LEU A 47 -4.69 3.38 -12.96
CA LEU A 47 -5.73 3.95 -13.80
C LEU A 47 -5.24 5.19 -14.54
N GLY A 48 -4.55 6.09 -13.84
CA GLY A 48 -3.95 7.29 -14.44
C GLY A 48 -3.03 6.94 -15.60
N GLY A 49 -2.11 5.99 -15.40
CA GLY A 49 -1.23 5.52 -16.46
C GLY A 49 -1.98 4.83 -17.61
N ALA A 50 -2.99 4.02 -17.32
CA ALA A 50 -3.79 3.32 -18.34
C ALA A 50 -4.66 4.26 -19.18
N THR A 51 -5.13 5.38 -18.61
CA THR A 51 -5.96 6.38 -19.32
C THR A 51 -5.16 7.58 -19.83
N GLY A 52 -3.85 7.65 -19.54
CA GLY A 52 -3.01 8.80 -19.86
C GLY A 52 -3.32 10.05 -19.02
N ASP A 53 -3.97 9.88 -17.87
CA ASP A 53 -4.22 10.96 -16.91
C ASP A 53 -3.02 11.10 -15.95
N VAL A 54 -2.03 11.87 -16.40
CA VAL A 54 -0.80 12.14 -15.65
C VAL A 54 -1.09 12.83 -14.31
N ALA A 55 -2.12 13.69 -14.24
CA ALA A 55 -2.46 14.36 -13.00
C ALA A 55 -2.99 13.39 -11.93
N MET A 56 -3.78 12.39 -12.34
CA MET A 56 -4.20 11.30 -11.46
C MET A 56 -3.02 10.46 -10.98
N GLN A 57 -2.09 10.14 -11.88
CA GLN A 57 -0.91 9.35 -11.56
C GLN A 57 0.02 10.08 -10.57
N ASP A 58 0.30 11.36 -10.80
CA ASP A 58 1.11 12.19 -9.90
C ASP A 58 0.43 12.38 -8.53
N ALA A 59 -0.90 12.60 -8.51
CA ALA A 59 -1.65 12.71 -7.26
C ALA A 59 -1.64 11.40 -6.46
N ALA A 60 -1.74 10.25 -7.13
CA ALA A 60 -1.65 8.95 -6.50
C ALA A 60 -0.24 8.69 -5.93
N ALA A 61 0.82 9.08 -6.65
CA ALA A 61 2.19 8.99 -6.16
C ALA A 61 2.40 9.83 -4.89
N GLN A 62 1.88 11.06 -4.85
CA GLN A 62 1.95 11.87 -3.63
C GLN A 62 1.17 11.25 -2.48
N LYS A 63 -0.02 10.70 -2.72
CA LYS A 63 -0.80 10.01 -1.68
C LYS A 63 -0.06 8.77 -1.13
N LEU A 64 0.72 8.08 -1.95
CA LEU A 64 1.57 6.97 -1.50
C LEU A 64 2.75 7.46 -0.65
N ASP A 65 3.34 8.60 -1.00
CA ASP A 65 4.37 9.26 -0.17
C ASP A 65 3.79 9.73 1.17
N ASP A 66 2.61 10.33 1.19
CA ASP A 66 1.93 10.74 2.43
C ASP A 66 1.56 9.51 3.28
N TYR A 67 1.04 8.45 2.65
CA TYR A 67 0.68 7.19 3.30
C TYR A 67 1.84 6.58 4.10
N ARG A 68 3.07 6.62 3.57
CA ARG A 68 4.21 6.01 4.27
C ARG A 68 4.51 6.71 5.59
N ALA A 69 4.29 8.03 5.65
CA ALA A 69 4.47 8.82 6.87
C ALA A 69 3.35 8.51 7.87
N ASP A 70 2.09 8.49 7.42
CA ASP A 70 0.94 8.17 8.26
C ASP A 70 1.01 6.74 8.82
N PHE A 71 1.39 5.77 7.98
CA PHE A 71 1.55 4.39 8.40
C PHE A 71 2.75 4.21 9.33
N GLY A 72 3.86 4.92 9.08
CA GLY A 72 5.00 4.95 9.99
C GLY A 72 4.60 5.47 11.38
N ALA A 73 3.87 6.58 11.45
CA ALA A 73 3.38 7.13 12.71
C ALA A 73 2.40 6.17 13.43
N PHE A 74 1.53 5.49 12.67
CA PHE A 74 0.65 4.45 13.23
C PHE A 74 1.45 3.31 13.86
N VAL A 75 2.45 2.76 13.16
CA VAL A 75 3.26 1.64 13.64
C VAL A 75 4.09 2.05 14.87
N ASP A 76 4.69 3.24 14.86
CA ASP A 76 5.43 3.78 15.99
C ASP A 76 4.53 3.87 17.24
N SER A 77 3.32 4.43 17.10
CA SER A 77 2.35 4.51 18.19
C SER A 77 1.89 3.13 18.66
N ALA A 78 1.57 2.22 17.75
CA ALA A 78 1.05 0.89 18.10
C ALA A 78 2.11 0.04 18.83
N THR A 79 3.38 0.20 18.47
CA THR A 79 4.50 -0.53 19.08
C THR A 79 5.11 0.17 20.29
N GLY A 80 4.64 1.36 20.66
CA GLY A 80 5.21 2.15 21.75
C GLY A 80 6.64 2.63 21.47
N GLY A 81 6.96 2.88 20.19
CA GLY A 81 8.26 3.37 19.74
C GLY A 81 9.31 2.31 19.45
N GLU A 82 8.98 1.01 19.56
CA GLU A 82 9.91 -0.08 19.21
C GLU A 82 10.21 -0.12 17.70
N LEU A 83 9.24 0.29 16.88
CA LEU A 83 9.41 0.47 15.44
C LEU A 83 9.31 1.97 15.09
N PRO A 84 10.45 2.68 14.94
CA PRO A 84 10.44 4.11 14.68
C PRO A 84 9.74 4.48 13.38
N ALA A 85 8.92 5.53 13.41
CA ALA A 85 8.13 5.99 12.26
C ALA A 85 8.98 6.20 10.99
N ASP A 86 10.13 6.86 11.12
CA ASP A 86 11.03 7.14 9.98
C ASP A 86 11.57 5.86 9.35
N ALA A 87 11.91 4.85 10.18
CA ALA A 87 12.42 3.58 9.68
C ALA A 87 11.33 2.81 8.92
N VAL A 88 10.08 2.85 9.40
CA VAL A 88 8.93 2.25 8.71
C VAL A 88 8.65 2.98 7.39
N ALA A 89 8.64 4.31 7.41
CA ALA A 89 8.44 5.16 6.23
C ALA A 89 9.51 4.95 5.15
N GLU A 90 10.78 4.76 5.53
CA GLU A 90 11.88 4.45 4.61
C GLU A 90 11.71 3.07 3.96
N ASN A 91 11.37 2.05 4.75
CA ASN A 91 11.12 0.70 4.20
C ASN A 91 9.92 0.69 3.26
N LEU A 92 8.85 1.42 3.61
CA LEU A 92 7.68 1.55 2.75
C LEU A 92 7.99 2.29 1.45
N GLN A 93 8.94 3.22 1.44
CA GLN A 93 9.36 3.89 0.20
C GLN A 93 9.89 2.88 -0.82
N VAL A 94 10.78 1.97 -0.39
CA VAL A 94 11.31 0.91 -1.27
C VAL A 94 10.19 0.03 -1.84
N HIS A 95 9.23 -0.33 -1.00
CA HIS A 95 8.07 -1.11 -1.43
C HIS A 95 7.18 -0.35 -2.44
N VAL A 96 6.91 0.92 -2.18
CA VAL A 96 6.13 1.79 -3.09
C VAL A 96 6.83 1.92 -4.44
N ASP A 97 8.13 2.23 -4.44
CA ASP A 97 8.92 2.43 -5.66
C ASP A 97 8.93 1.16 -6.52
N THR A 98 9.19 -0.01 -5.90
CA THR A 98 9.24 -1.29 -6.61
C THR A 98 7.86 -1.72 -7.15
N LEU A 99 6.76 -1.44 -6.44
CA LEU A 99 5.40 -1.66 -6.97
C LEU A 99 5.06 -0.71 -8.12
N ILE A 100 5.43 0.57 -8.02
CA ILE A 100 5.26 1.53 -9.12
C ILE A 100 5.99 1.05 -10.37
N GLU A 101 7.24 0.60 -10.23
CA GLU A 101 7.99 0.05 -11.38
C GLU A 101 7.32 -1.18 -11.99
N ALA A 102 6.71 -2.04 -11.17
CA ALA A 102 5.96 -3.19 -11.65
C ALA A 102 4.68 -2.76 -12.40
N ILE A 103 3.98 -1.73 -11.93
CA ILE A 103 2.82 -1.15 -12.60
C ILE A 103 3.22 -0.52 -13.93
N ASP A 104 4.30 0.27 -13.96
CA ASP A 104 4.82 0.87 -15.19
C ASP A 104 5.21 -0.20 -16.23
N ALA A 105 5.80 -1.32 -15.77
CA ALA A 105 6.07 -2.46 -16.62
C ALA A 105 4.78 -3.09 -17.20
N VAL A 106 3.70 -3.17 -16.42
CA VAL A 106 2.38 -3.63 -16.91
C VAL A 106 1.86 -2.68 -17.99
N LEU A 107 1.88 -1.36 -17.73
CA LEU A 107 1.39 -0.33 -18.64
C LEU A 107 2.19 -0.30 -19.96
N ALA A 108 3.50 -0.55 -19.88
CA ALA A 108 4.38 -0.64 -21.04
C ALA A 108 4.30 -1.99 -21.79
N GLY A 109 3.55 -2.97 -21.29
CA GLY A 109 3.51 -4.32 -21.86
C GLY A 109 4.85 -5.07 -21.77
N SER A 110 5.66 -4.75 -20.76
CA SER A 110 6.99 -5.32 -20.56
C SER A 110 6.91 -6.82 -20.22
N PRO A 111 7.87 -7.65 -20.69
CA PRO A 111 7.97 -9.05 -20.26
C PRO A 111 8.42 -9.20 -18.79
N ASP A 112 8.97 -8.14 -18.19
CA ASP A 112 9.60 -8.19 -16.85
C ASP A 112 8.63 -7.89 -15.69
N VAL A 113 7.32 -7.91 -15.95
CA VAL A 113 6.27 -7.67 -14.93
C VAL A 113 6.40 -8.61 -13.73
N PHE A 114 6.49 -9.93 -13.97
CA PHE A 114 6.57 -10.90 -12.87
C PHE A 114 7.87 -10.81 -12.05
N PRO A 115 9.06 -10.65 -12.67
CA PRO A 115 10.27 -10.32 -11.93
C PRO A 115 10.10 -9.10 -11.01
N LYS A 116 9.55 -7.99 -11.52
CA LYS A 116 9.37 -6.76 -10.73
C LYS A 116 8.34 -6.91 -9.62
N LEU A 117 7.24 -7.61 -9.87
CA LEU A 117 6.26 -7.93 -8.83
C LEU A 117 6.85 -8.78 -7.70
N ARG A 118 7.82 -9.65 -7.99
CA ARG A 118 8.51 -10.44 -6.95
C ARG A 118 9.49 -9.62 -6.12
N GLU A 119 10.11 -8.61 -6.73
CA GLU A 119 11.00 -7.70 -6.01
C GLU A 119 10.22 -6.81 -5.04
N ALA A 120 8.99 -6.47 -5.41
CA ALA A 120 8.10 -5.66 -4.59
C ALA A 120 7.43 -6.39 -3.42
N ALA A 121 7.46 -7.73 -3.38
CA ALA A 121 6.73 -8.57 -2.41
C ALA A 121 7.60 -8.99 -1.22
#